data_AF-A0A0E4C8N2-F1
#
_entry.id   AF-A0A0E4C8N2-F1
#
_cell.length_a   1.000
_cell.length_b   1.000
_cell.length_c   1.000
_cell.angle_alpha   90.00
_cell.angle_beta   90.00
_cell.angle_gamma   90.00
#
_symmetry.space_group_name_H-M   'P 1'
#
loop_
_entity.id
_entity.type
_entity.pdbx_description
1 polymer ?
#
loop_
_entity_poly.entity_id
_entity_poly.type
_entity_poly.pdbx_seq_one_letter_code
_entity_poly.pdbx_strand_id
1 'polypeptide(L)'
;MRVTRRQFLKVTGATAASLAVVDLGFDMTATASAIKGVRTRNVTPTPTVCPYCASGCGLMVYSERDAAGRFVKLLSVQGDPDNPINQGGACSKGAAMFNLREIYEEGTGKQVINPKRVQKPMYRAPGSDKWEEKDWDWMLDKIADRIKETRDSSFIHKEKIADGSEIIVNRTEKIASLGGSGLDNEEAYVLSKMMRSLGVVYLETQARI
;
A
#
# COMPACT_ATOMS: atom_id res chain seq x y z
N MET A 1 35.34 58.98 -28.18
CA MET A 1 36.26 57.83 -28.41
C MET A 1 36.31 57.52 -29.90
N ARG A 2 37.49 57.54 -30.54
CA ARG A 2 37.63 57.12 -31.95
C ARG A 2 37.76 55.60 -31.99
N VAL A 3 36.70 54.90 -32.40
CA VAL A 3 36.73 53.45 -32.60
C VAL A 3 37.38 53.16 -33.96
N THR A 4 38.44 52.36 -33.97
CA THR A 4 39.08 51.94 -35.23
C THR A 4 38.24 50.87 -35.94
N ARG A 5 38.33 50.77 -37.27
CA ARG A 5 37.61 49.76 -38.06
C ARG A 5 37.80 48.32 -37.54
N ARG A 6 39.01 48.01 -37.05
CA ARG A 6 39.34 46.71 -36.43
C ARG A 6 38.64 46.50 -35.08
N GLN A 7 38.53 47.55 -34.26
CA GLN A 7 37.80 47.48 -33.00
C GLN A 7 36.29 47.33 -33.22
N PHE A 8 35.74 48.03 -34.23
CA PHE A 8 34.35 47.86 -34.63
C PHE A 8 34.04 46.40 -34.99
N LEU A 9 34.84 45.78 -35.87
CA LEU A 9 34.64 44.38 -36.26
C LEU A 9 34.77 43.39 -35.08
N LYS A 10 35.72 43.64 -34.15
CA LYS A 10 35.87 42.81 -32.95
C LYS A 10 34.65 42.90 -32.02
N VAL A 11 34.16 44.12 -31.79
CA VAL A 11 33.00 44.36 -30.91
C VAL A 11 31.73 43.80 -31.54
N THR A 12 31.49 44.06 -32.82
CA THR A 12 30.31 43.55 -33.52
C THR A 12 30.33 42.03 -33.64
N GLY A 13 31.48 41.42 -33.94
CA GLY A 13 31.62 39.96 -33.99
C GLY A 13 31.40 39.29 -32.63
N ALA A 14 31.95 39.85 -31.55
CA ALA A 14 31.72 39.35 -30.20
C ALA A 14 30.26 39.50 -29.76
N THR A 15 29.60 40.60 -30.15
CA THR A 15 28.17 40.84 -29.85
C THR A 15 27.25 39.89 -30.61
N ALA A 16 27.54 39.65 -31.89
CA ALA A 16 26.78 38.70 -32.71
C ALA A 16 26.93 37.26 -32.20
N ALA A 17 28.14 36.85 -31.81
CA ALA A 17 28.39 35.53 -31.25
C ALA A 17 27.68 35.32 -29.89
N SER A 18 27.65 36.36 -29.03
CA SER A 18 26.95 36.28 -27.75
C SER A 18 25.43 36.27 -27.90
N LEU A 19 24.86 37.02 -28.85
CA LEU A 19 23.44 36.95 -29.19
C LEU A 19 23.06 35.58 -29.76
N ALA A 20 23.89 34.99 -30.63
CA ALA A 20 23.64 33.66 -31.19
C ALA A 20 23.62 32.56 -30.12
N VAL A 21 24.45 32.66 -29.07
CA VAL A 21 24.45 31.68 -27.96
C VAL A 21 23.15 31.74 -27.14
N VAL A 22 22.57 32.93 -26.98
CA VAL A 22 21.28 33.11 -26.29
C VAL A 22 20.12 32.59 -27.16
N ASP A 23 20.14 32.88 -28.46
CA ASP A 23 19.08 32.48 -29.41
C ASP A 23 19.10 30.97 -29.74
N LEU A 24 20.26 30.31 -29.57
CA LEU A 24 20.40 28.84 -29.64
C LEU A 24 19.80 28.10 -28.42
N GLY A 25 19.14 28.80 -27.50
CA GLY A 25 18.34 28.17 -26.44
C GLY A 25 19.13 27.76 -25.18
N PHE A 26 20.36 28.23 -25.01
CA PHE A 26 21.16 28.02 -23.79
C PHE A 26 20.84 29.04 -22.69
N ASP A 27 19.56 29.40 -22.52
CA ASP A 27 19.10 30.18 -21.37
C ASP A 27 19.02 29.28 -20.13
N MET A 28 20.14 29.20 -19.41
CA MET A 28 20.27 28.43 -18.17
C MET A 28 19.29 28.90 -17.07
N THR A 29 18.78 30.13 -17.14
CA THR A 29 17.79 30.68 -16.21
C THR A 29 16.40 30.09 -16.47
N ALA A 30 16.02 29.99 -17.75
CA ALA A 30 14.79 29.29 -18.16
C ALA A 30 14.86 27.79 -17.84
N THR A 31 16.01 27.15 -18.12
CA THR A 31 16.22 25.72 -17.83
C THR A 31 16.25 25.43 -16.32
N ALA A 32 16.87 26.28 -15.50
CA ALA A 32 16.91 26.09 -14.04
C ALA A 32 15.54 26.31 -13.37
N SER A 33 14.71 27.24 -13.87
CA SER A 33 13.35 27.46 -13.35
C SER A 33 12.38 26.30 -13.67
N ALA A 34 12.69 25.50 -14.70
CA ALA A 34 11.87 24.38 -15.15
C ALA A 34 12.12 23.08 -14.37
N ILE A 35 13.21 22.96 -13.61
CA ILE A 35 13.46 21.79 -12.75
C ILE A 35 12.61 21.93 -11.49
N LYS A 36 11.34 21.55 -11.57
CA LYS A 36 10.53 21.28 -10.37
C LYS A 36 11.30 20.29 -9.51
N GLY A 37 11.53 20.65 -8.25
CA GLY A 37 12.21 19.77 -7.30
C GLY A 37 11.54 18.39 -7.23
N VAL A 38 12.34 17.34 -7.00
CA VAL A 38 11.81 15.98 -6.86
C VAL A 38 10.89 15.94 -5.63
N ARG A 39 9.67 15.42 -5.79
CA ARG A 39 8.67 15.34 -4.72
C ARG A 39 9.13 14.57 -3.47
N THR A 40 10.15 13.74 -3.59
CA THR A 40 10.74 12.93 -2.51
C THR A 40 11.95 13.61 -1.84
N ARG A 41 12.26 14.86 -2.21
CA ARG A 41 13.38 15.62 -1.64
C ARG A 41 13.19 15.78 -0.13
N ASN A 42 14.27 15.56 0.63
CA ASN A 42 14.29 15.65 2.09
C ASN A 42 13.29 14.71 2.80
N VAL A 43 12.86 13.64 2.13
CA VAL A 43 12.01 12.61 2.73
C VAL A 43 12.88 11.39 3.01
N THR A 44 12.90 10.93 4.25
CA THR A 44 13.53 9.65 4.61
C THR A 44 12.65 8.51 4.10
N PRO A 45 13.12 7.68 3.16
CA PRO A 45 12.35 6.54 2.68
C PRO A 45 12.27 5.46 3.76
N THR A 46 11.14 4.76 3.81
CA THR A 46 10.93 3.60 4.69
C THR A 46 10.96 2.33 3.85
N PRO A 47 11.84 1.36 4.14
CA PRO A 47 11.85 0.08 3.43
C PRO A 47 10.58 -0.73 3.74
N THR A 48 10.10 -1.46 2.75
CA THR A 48 8.96 -2.40 2.86
C THR A 48 9.17 -3.56 1.89
N VAL A 49 8.39 -4.63 2.07
CA VAL A 49 8.34 -5.75 1.13
C VAL A 49 7.10 -5.64 0.23
N CYS A 50 7.24 -6.03 -1.03
CA CYS A 50 6.15 -6.10 -1.99
C CYS A 50 5.08 -7.12 -1.55
N PRO A 51 3.78 -6.74 -1.45
CA PRO A 51 2.74 -7.61 -0.88
C PRO A 51 2.06 -8.55 -1.89
N TYR A 52 2.66 -8.76 -3.07
CA TYR A 52 2.00 -9.49 -4.16
C TYR A 52 2.37 -10.97 -4.20
N CYS A 53 3.49 -11.31 -4.84
CA CYS A 53 3.95 -12.70 -5.00
C CYS A 53 5.10 -13.02 -4.04
N ALA A 54 5.44 -14.30 -3.92
CA ALA A 54 6.46 -14.80 -3.00
C ALA A 54 7.92 -14.44 -3.39
N SER A 55 8.13 -13.61 -4.42
CA SER A 55 9.48 -13.18 -4.82
C SER A 55 10.14 -12.29 -3.77
N GLY A 56 9.37 -11.62 -2.90
CA GLY A 56 9.93 -10.85 -1.78
C GLY A 56 10.72 -9.61 -2.19
N CYS A 57 10.37 -8.96 -3.32
CA CYS A 57 11.03 -7.73 -3.77
C CYS A 57 10.99 -6.65 -2.67
N GLY A 58 12.13 -6.03 -2.39
CA GLY A 58 12.23 -4.86 -1.52
C GLY A 58 11.76 -3.59 -2.24
N LEU A 59 11.01 -2.75 -1.54
CA LEU A 59 10.52 -1.47 -2.03
C LEU A 59 10.84 -0.36 -1.01
N MET A 60 10.99 0.87 -1.50
CA MET A 60 11.15 2.07 -0.70
C MET A 60 9.90 2.93 -0.77
N VAL A 61 9.32 3.21 0.39
CA VAL A 61 8.13 4.06 0.57
C VAL A 61 8.58 5.47 0.94
N TYR A 62 8.20 6.43 0.12
CA TYR A 62 8.41 7.85 0.39
C TYR A 62 7.09 8.45 0.84
N SER A 63 7.02 8.93 2.07
CA SER A 63 5.82 9.53 2.66
C SER A 63 6.13 10.87 3.31
N GLU A 64 5.21 11.82 3.11
CA GLU A 64 5.18 13.08 3.84
C GLU A 64 4.73 12.81 5.28
N ARG A 65 5.43 13.41 6.23
CA ARG A 65 5.13 13.33 7.65
C ARG A 65 5.04 14.74 8.24
N ASP A 66 4.17 14.92 9.22
CA ASP A 66 4.06 16.19 9.94
C ASP A 66 5.21 16.36 10.96
N ALA A 67 5.23 17.50 11.66
CA ALA A 67 6.24 17.80 12.67
C ALA A 67 6.23 16.81 13.87
N ALA A 68 5.14 16.07 14.08
CA ALA A 68 5.04 15.02 15.09
C ALA A 68 5.40 13.63 14.54
N GLY A 69 5.89 13.54 13.30
CA GLY A 69 6.28 12.29 12.64
C GLY A 69 5.10 11.46 12.12
N ARG A 70 3.86 11.98 12.21
CA ARG A 70 2.66 11.26 11.77
C ARG A 70 2.57 11.29 10.26
N PHE A 71 2.08 10.19 9.69
CA PHE A 71 1.84 10.08 8.26
C PHE A 71 0.85 11.15 7.78
N VAL A 72 1.18 11.86 6.71
CA VAL A 72 0.29 12.83 6.05
C VAL A 72 -0.15 12.30 4.69
N LYS A 73 0.82 11.95 3.83
CA LYS A 73 0.55 11.59 2.44
C LYS A 73 1.62 10.67 1.87
N LEU A 74 1.22 9.71 1.05
CA LEU A 74 2.16 8.85 0.34
C LEU A 74 2.63 9.60 -0.91
N LEU A 75 3.93 9.72 -1.11
CA LEU A 75 4.51 10.49 -2.21
C LEU A 75 4.94 9.57 -3.35
N SER A 76 5.57 8.44 -3.04
CA SER A 76 6.03 7.48 -4.04
C SER A 76 6.29 6.12 -3.40
N VAL A 77 6.21 5.07 -4.20
CA VAL A 77 6.77 3.75 -3.87
C VAL A 77 7.66 3.35 -5.03
N GLN A 78 8.88 2.90 -4.74
CA GLN A 78 9.88 2.53 -5.76
C GLN A 78 10.56 1.23 -5.36
N GLY A 79 11.25 0.56 -6.28
CA GLY A 79 12.08 -0.58 -5.93
C GLY A 79 13.27 -0.14 -5.06
N ASP A 80 13.64 -0.99 -4.11
CA ASP A 80 14.81 -0.78 -3.26
C ASP A 80 16.09 -1.20 -4.01
N PRO A 81 17.01 -0.25 -4.34
CA PRO A 81 18.24 -0.55 -5.05
C PRO A 81 19.20 -1.43 -4.24
N ASP A 82 19.11 -1.39 -2.90
CA ASP A 82 20.00 -2.15 -2.02
C ASP A 82 19.49 -3.57 -1.75
N ASN A 83 18.25 -3.88 -2.16
CA ASN A 83 17.69 -5.21 -1.99
C ASN A 83 18.37 -6.22 -2.93
N PRO A 84 18.91 -7.34 -2.41
CA PRO A 84 19.69 -8.28 -3.21
C PRO A 84 18.86 -9.05 -4.24
N ILE A 85 17.52 -9.14 -4.07
CA ILE A 85 16.64 -9.90 -4.94
C ILE A 85 16.27 -9.09 -6.18
N ASN A 86 15.83 -7.84 -6.01
CA ASN A 86 15.31 -7.04 -7.11
C ASN A 86 16.20 -5.87 -7.54
N GLN A 87 17.21 -5.46 -6.75
CA GLN A 87 18.20 -4.43 -7.11
C GLN A 87 17.56 -3.17 -7.71
N GLY A 88 16.46 -2.69 -7.10
CA GLY A 88 15.72 -1.50 -7.54
C GLY A 88 14.62 -1.78 -8.58
N GLY A 89 14.56 -2.99 -9.13
CA GLY A 89 13.53 -3.41 -10.06
C GLY A 89 12.17 -3.62 -9.41
N ALA A 90 11.09 -3.36 -10.14
CA ALA A 90 9.74 -3.73 -9.75
C ALA A 90 8.91 -4.07 -10.99
N CYS A 91 8.21 -5.21 -10.99
CA CYS A 91 7.25 -5.53 -12.06
C CYS A 91 6.05 -4.57 -12.02
N SER A 92 5.17 -4.63 -13.02
CA SER A 92 3.99 -3.75 -13.11
C SER A 92 3.12 -3.73 -11.85
N LYS A 93 3.00 -4.86 -11.14
CA LYS A 93 2.29 -4.94 -9.85
C LYS A 93 3.00 -4.13 -8.77
N GLY A 94 4.30 -4.41 -8.53
CA GLY A 94 5.09 -3.72 -7.51
C GLY A 94 5.28 -2.22 -7.80
N ALA A 95 5.51 -1.86 -9.06
CA ALA A 95 5.61 -0.46 -9.48
C ALA A 95 4.29 0.30 -9.29
N ALA A 96 3.15 -0.39 -9.35
CA ALA A 96 1.83 0.18 -9.10
C ALA A 96 1.42 0.15 -7.61
N MET A 97 2.31 -0.21 -6.67
CA MET A 97 1.96 -0.34 -5.24
C MET A 97 1.45 0.99 -4.63
N PHE A 98 1.92 2.13 -5.15
CA PHE A 98 1.36 3.46 -4.84
C PHE A 98 -0.17 3.50 -5.00
N ASN A 99 -0.68 2.87 -6.07
CA ASN A 99 -2.10 2.84 -6.41
C ASN A 99 -2.96 2.07 -5.42
N LEU A 100 -2.39 1.24 -4.53
CA LEU A 100 -3.15 0.60 -3.46
C LEU A 100 -3.71 1.62 -2.47
N ARG A 101 -3.00 2.73 -2.24
CA ARG A 101 -3.39 3.79 -1.29
C ARG A 101 -3.83 5.07 -1.97
N GLU A 102 -3.08 5.53 -2.96
CA GLU A 102 -3.23 6.83 -3.60
C GLU A 102 -3.30 6.66 -5.11
N ILE A 103 -4.16 7.41 -5.80
CA ILE A 103 -4.21 7.45 -7.26
C ILE A 103 -4.18 8.91 -7.72
N TYR A 104 -3.93 9.11 -9.01
CA TYR A 104 -4.16 10.39 -9.65
C TYR A 104 -5.51 10.36 -10.35
N GLU A 105 -6.37 11.32 -10.03
CA GLU A 105 -7.63 11.51 -10.74
C GLU A 105 -7.37 11.80 -12.21
N GLU A 106 -8.08 11.09 -13.07
CA GLU A 106 -8.05 11.32 -14.51
C GLU A 106 -8.63 12.71 -14.82
N GLY A 107 -7.99 13.46 -15.72
CA GLY A 107 -8.39 14.82 -16.08
C GLY A 107 -7.82 15.92 -15.19
N THR A 108 -7.86 15.77 -13.86
CA THR A 108 -7.33 16.82 -12.94
C THR A 108 -5.86 16.61 -12.58
N GLY A 109 -5.36 15.37 -12.63
CA GLY A 109 -4.02 15.02 -12.16
C GLY A 109 -3.84 15.19 -10.65
N LYS A 110 -4.94 15.38 -9.90
CA LYS A 110 -4.90 15.54 -8.45
C LYS A 110 -4.68 14.18 -7.79
N GLN A 111 -3.73 14.13 -6.86
CA GLN A 111 -3.51 12.94 -6.06
C GLN A 111 -4.57 12.83 -4.97
N VAL A 112 -5.24 11.69 -4.90
CA VAL A 112 -6.30 11.38 -3.92
C VAL A 112 -6.16 9.95 -3.39
N ILE A 113 -6.76 9.69 -2.23
CA ILE A 113 -6.88 8.32 -1.71
C ILE A 113 -7.67 7.48 -2.71
N ASN A 114 -7.19 6.26 -3.01
CA ASN A 114 -7.87 5.35 -3.91
C ASN A 114 -9.32 5.10 -3.40
N PRO A 115 -10.36 5.51 -4.16
CA PRO A 115 -11.76 5.42 -3.73
C PRO A 115 -12.26 3.97 -3.63
N LYS A 116 -11.51 2.99 -4.17
CA LYS A 116 -11.83 1.57 -4.05
C LYS A 116 -11.42 0.97 -2.71
N ARG A 117 -10.74 1.72 -1.84
CA ARG A 117 -10.44 1.25 -0.48
C ARG A 117 -11.69 1.31 0.39
N VAL A 118 -11.93 0.25 1.14
CA VAL A 118 -12.93 0.25 2.22
C VAL A 118 -12.36 1.08 3.38
N GLN A 119 -13.01 2.20 3.70
CA GLN A 119 -12.49 3.15 4.70
C GLN A 119 -13.12 2.97 6.09
N LYS A 120 -14.31 2.35 6.14
CA LYS A 120 -15.14 2.28 7.34
C LYS A 120 -15.84 0.94 7.45
N PRO A 121 -16.26 0.52 8.66
CA PRO A 121 -17.06 -0.69 8.82
C PRO A 121 -18.41 -0.56 8.10
N MET A 122 -18.72 -1.55 7.27
CA MET A 122 -19.96 -1.60 6.50
C MET A 122 -20.76 -2.85 6.91
N TYR A 123 -22.01 -2.65 7.29
CA TYR A 123 -22.96 -3.70 7.66
C TYR A 123 -24.02 -3.87 6.58
N ARG A 124 -24.41 -5.12 6.30
CA ARG A 124 -25.53 -5.45 5.41
C ARG A 124 -26.52 -6.32 6.16
N ALA A 125 -27.73 -5.82 6.36
CA ALA A 125 -28.78 -6.55 7.05
C ALA A 125 -29.30 -7.76 6.23
N PRO A 126 -29.82 -8.82 6.90
CA PRO A 126 -30.49 -9.92 6.21
C PRO A 126 -31.59 -9.42 5.25
N GLY A 127 -31.57 -9.88 4.01
CA GLY A 127 -32.52 -9.47 2.98
C GLY A 127 -32.29 -8.07 2.39
N SER A 128 -31.34 -7.28 2.88
CA SER A 128 -31.03 -5.95 2.33
C SER A 128 -30.18 -6.03 1.06
N ASP A 129 -30.35 -5.07 0.16
CA ASP A 129 -29.52 -4.81 -1.02
C ASP A 129 -28.51 -3.66 -0.80
N LYS A 130 -28.51 -3.04 0.38
CA LYS A 130 -27.70 -1.85 0.70
C LYS A 130 -26.74 -2.09 1.87
N TRP A 131 -25.62 -1.39 1.81
CA TRP A 131 -24.66 -1.28 2.91
C TRP A 131 -24.96 -0.07 3.79
N GLU A 132 -24.81 -0.27 5.10
CA GLU A 132 -24.91 0.78 6.12
C GLU A 132 -23.56 0.94 6.82
N GLU A 133 -23.09 2.17 6.96
CA GLU A 133 -21.93 2.47 7.80
C GLU A 133 -22.28 2.25 9.28
N LYS A 134 -21.36 1.62 10.03
CA LYS A 134 -21.48 1.42 11.48
C LYS A 134 -20.16 1.73 12.17
N ASP A 135 -20.23 2.02 13.46
CA ASP A 135 -19.06 2.20 14.31
C ASP A 135 -18.34 0.86 14.56
N TRP A 136 -17.04 0.94 14.85
CA TRP A 136 -16.20 -0.22 15.12
C TRP A 136 -16.69 -1.01 16.35
N ASP A 137 -17.04 -0.34 17.45
CA ASP A 137 -17.50 -1.01 18.67
C ASP A 137 -18.79 -1.80 18.40
N TRP A 138 -19.76 -1.19 17.71
CA TRP A 138 -20.98 -1.87 17.30
C TRP A 138 -20.68 -3.08 16.41
N MET A 139 -19.76 -2.95 15.45
CA MET A 139 -19.40 -4.03 14.53
C MET A 139 -18.77 -5.20 15.28
N LEU A 140 -17.80 -4.92 16.16
CA LEU A 140 -17.09 -5.93 16.93
C LEU A 140 -18.02 -6.63 17.92
N ASP A 141 -18.88 -5.90 18.63
CA ASP A 141 -19.89 -6.47 19.53
C ASP A 141 -20.83 -7.41 18.79
N LYS A 142 -21.34 -6.99 17.62
CA LYS A 142 -22.26 -7.83 16.83
C LYS A 142 -21.58 -9.08 16.28
N ILE A 143 -20.33 -8.98 15.84
CA ILE A 143 -19.55 -10.15 15.40
C ILE A 143 -19.31 -11.10 16.58
N ALA A 144 -18.93 -10.58 17.74
CA ALA A 144 -18.71 -11.37 18.94
C ALA A 144 -19.98 -12.08 19.42
N ASP A 145 -21.13 -11.39 19.44
CA ASP A 145 -22.45 -11.96 19.75
C ASP A 145 -22.73 -13.18 18.87
N ARG A 146 -22.54 -13.05 17.54
CA ARG A 146 -22.82 -14.13 16.57
C ARG A 146 -21.85 -15.29 16.67
N ILE A 147 -20.56 -15.02 16.92
CA ILE A 147 -19.55 -16.05 17.16
C ILE A 147 -19.93 -16.84 18.42
N LYS A 148 -20.27 -16.14 19.51
CA LYS A 148 -20.65 -16.77 20.78
C LYS A 148 -21.91 -17.61 20.63
N GLU A 149 -22.97 -17.05 20.06
CA GLU A 149 -24.25 -17.75 19.83
C GLU A 149 -24.06 -19.02 18.99
N THR A 150 -23.34 -18.90 17.87
CA THR A 150 -23.05 -20.05 16.99
C THR A 150 -22.21 -21.09 17.71
N ARG A 151 -21.15 -20.66 18.40
CA ARG A 151 -20.26 -21.58 19.11
C ARG A 151 -20.99 -22.31 20.23
N ASP A 152 -21.70 -21.59 21.09
CA ASP A 152 -22.37 -22.19 22.26
C ASP A 152 -23.47 -23.18 21.84
N SER A 153 -24.18 -22.91 20.74
CA SER A 153 -25.22 -23.80 20.21
C SER A 153 -24.67 -25.02 19.45
N SER A 154 -23.40 -25.03 19.07
CA SER A 154 -22.83 -26.08 18.21
C SER A 154 -21.50 -26.68 18.67
N PHE A 155 -21.05 -26.38 19.90
CA PHE A 155 -19.77 -26.86 20.40
C PHE A 155 -19.82 -28.35 20.74
N ILE A 156 -18.84 -29.11 20.26
CA ILE A 156 -18.69 -30.54 20.50
C ILE A 156 -17.56 -30.72 21.50
N HIS A 157 -17.90 -31.07 22.74
CA HIS A 157 -16.91 -31.36 23.78
C HIS A 157 -16.31 -32.77 23.60
N LYS A 158 -17.18 -33.75 23.38
CA LYS A 158 -16.83 -35.16 23.17
C LYS A 158 -17.49 -35.71 21.92
N GLU A 159 -16.84 -36.68 21.30
CA GLU A 159 -17.35 -37.42 20.15
C GLU A 159 -17.19 -38.92 20.38
N LYS A 160 -18.19 -39.69 19.95
CA LYS A 160 -18.14 -41.15 19.97
C LYS A 160 -17.54 -41.65 18.66
N ILE A 161 -16.46 -42.44 18.75
CA ILE A 161 -15.79 -42.99 17.58
C ILE A 161 -16.32 -44.39 17.24
N ALA A 162 -15.85 -44.96 16.12
CA ALA A 162 -16.37 -46.20 15.54
C ALA A 162 -16.34 -47.41 16.49
N ASP A 163 -15.37 -47.47 17.41
CA ASP A 163 -15.26 -48.55 18.40
C ASP A 163 -16.19 -48.37 19.61
N GLY A 164 -16.96 -47.28 19.66
CA GLY A 164 -17.90 -46.96 20.72
C GLY A 164 -17.30 -46.20 21.91
N SER A 165 -16.00 -45.95 21.95
CA SER A 165 -15.36 -45.11 22.96
C SER A 165 -15.64 -43.61 22.73
N GLU A 166 -15.56 -42.82 23.81
CA GLU A 166 -15.68 -41.36 23.74
C GLU A 166 -14.30 -40.69 23.82
N ILE A 167 -14.04 -39.73 22.94
CA ILE A 167 -12.84 -38.91 22.96
C ILE A 167 -13.20 -37.43 23.13
N ILE A 168 -12.31 -36.66 23.76
CA ILE A 168 -12.44 -35.20 23.87
C ILE A 168 -11.96 -34.57 22.57
N VAL A 169 -12.80 -33.74 21.94
CA VAL A 169 -12.49 -33.07 20.66
C VAL A 169 -12.50 -31.54 20.74
N ASN A 170 -13.28 -30.94 21.66
CA ASN A 170 -13.35 -29.50 21.89
C ASN A 170 -13.39 -28.63 20.61
N ARG A 171 -14.35 -28.90 19.72
CA ARG A 171 -14.42 -28.23 18.41
C ARG A 171 -15.80 -27.63 18.09
N THR A 172 -15.83 -26.69 17.15
CA THR A 172 -17.04 -26.23 16.46
C THR A 172 -16.88 -26.43 14.96
N GLU A 173 -17.93 -26.98 14.35
CA GLU A 173 -18.03 -27.26 12.91
C GLU A 173 -18.99 -26.31 12.19
N LYS A 174 -19.57 -25.32 12.90
CA LYS A 174 -20.50 -24.33 12.31
C LYS A 174 -19.84 -22.99 12.00
N ILE A 175 -18.54 -22.88 12.25
CA ILE A 175 -17.72 -21.72 11.93
C ILE A 175 -16.56 -22.20 11.07
N ALA A 176 -16.28 -21.48 9.99
CA ALA A 176 -15.12 -21.70 9.14
C ALA A 176 -14.37 -20.37 8.94
N SER A 177 -13.06 -20.45 8.74
CA SER A 177 -12.19 -19.31 8.46
C SER A 177 -11.34 -19.61 7.23
N LEU A 178 -11.34 -18.68 6.28
CA LEU A 178 -10.63 -18.78 5.01
C LEU A 178 -9.65 -17.62 4.85
N GLY A 179 -8.42 -17.94 4.46
CA GLY A 179 -7.46 -16.96 3.96
C GLY A 179 -6.13 -16.97 4.71
N GLY A 180 -5.47 -15.81 4.70
CA GLY A 180 -4.32 -15.50 5.54
C GLY A 180 -3.00 -15.24 4.80
N SER A 181 -2.80 -15.76 3.59
CA SER A 181 -1.47 -15.69 2.94
C SER A 181 -0.98 -14.30 2.53
N GLY A 182 -1.85 -13.28 2.59
CA GLY A 182 -1.47 -11.88 2.37
C GLY A 182 -1.35 -11.05 3.66
N LEU A 183 -1.51 -11.69 4.83
CA LEU A 183 -1.29 -11.08 6.13
C LEU A 183 0.18 -11.21 6.54
N ASP A 184 0.58 -10.40 7.51
CA ASP A 184 1.88 -10.57 8.15
C ASP A 184 1.92 -11.89 8.94
N ASN A 185 3.11 -12.45 9.15
CA ASN A 185 3.27 -13.72 9.86
C ASN A 185 2.71 -13.66 11.28
N GLU A 186 2.90 -12.52 11.94
CA GLU A 186 2.41 -12.25 13.29
C GLU A 186 0.87 -12.22 13.32
N GLU A 187 0.25 -11.59 12.33
CA GLU A 187 -1.21 -11.56 12.17
C GLU A 187 -1.77 -12.95 11.90
N ALA A 188 -1.13 -13.71 10.99
CA ALA A 188 -1.52 -15.10 10.70
C ALA A 188 -1.38 -16.00 11.94
N TYR A 189 -0.32 -15.79 12.74
CA TYR A 189 -0.11 -16.51 14.00
C TYR A 189 -1.22 -16.20 15.02
N VAL A 190 -1.55 -14.92 15.21
CA VAL A 190 -2.65 -14.51 16.12
C VAL A 190 -3.99 -15.02 15.63
N LEU A 191 -4.30 -14.91 14.33
CA LEU A 191 -5.53 -15.41 13.73
C LEU A 191 -5.70 -16.91 13.94
N SER A 192 -4.65 -17.70 13.68
CA SER A 192 -4.67 -19.15 13.89
C SER A 192 -4.94 -19.50 15.35
N LYS A 193 -4.25 -18.84 16.30
CA LYS A 193 -4.48 -19.04 17.74
C LYS A 193 -5.92 -18.68 18.15
N MET A 194 -6.43 -17.55 17.66
CA MET A 194 -7.78 -17.11 17.94
C MET A 194 -8.80 -18.14 17.45
N MET A 195 -8.71 -18.56 16.18
CA MET A 195 -9.63 -19.55 15.60
C MET A 195 -9.57 -20.90 16.32
N ARG A 196 -8.37 -21.40 16.62
CA ARG A 196 -8.21 -22.66 17.37
C ARG A 196 -8.70 -22.57 18.80
N SER A 197 -8.53 -21.42 19.47
CA SER A 197 -9.07 -21.21 20.83
C SER A 197 -10.59 -21.21 20.87
N LEU A 198 -11.24 -20.78 19.78
CA LEU A 198 -12.69 -20.90 19.60
C LEU A 198 -13.15 -22.33 19.28
N GLY A 199 -12.23 -23.26 19.01
CA GLY A 199 -12.51 -24.64 18.61
C GLY A 199 -12.73 -24.81 17.10
N VAL A 200 -12.43 -23.81 16.28
CA VAL A 200 -12.64 -23.90 14.83
C VAL A 200 -11.68 -24.92 14.21
N VAL A 201 -12.24 -25.89 13.47
CA VAL A 201 -11.45 -26.91 12.74
C VAL A 201 -11.43 -26.68 11.23
N TYR A 202 -12.43 -26.00 10.68
CA TYR A 202 -12.44 -25.58 9.28
C TYR A 202 -11.65 -24.28 9.09
N LEU A 203 -10.32 -24.41 9.18
CA LEU A 203 -9.37 -23.32 9.05
C LEU A 203 -8.46 -23.59 7.85
N GLU A 204 -8.75 -22.95 6.72
CA GLU A 204 -8.05 -23.18 5.45
C GLU A 204 -7.45 -21.87 4.90
N THR A 205 -6.40 -22.00 4.08
CA THR A 205 -5.66 -20.88 3.51
C THR A 205 -5.44 -21.08 2.01
N GLN A 206 -4.90 -20.08 1.33
CA GLN A 206 -4.53 -20.20 -0.09
C GLN A 206 -3.49 -21.30 -0.35
N ALA A 207 -2.73 -21.75 0.66
CA ALA A 207 -1.76 -22.84 0.51
C ALA A 207 -2.39 -24.21 0.20
N ARG A 208 -3.72 -24.34 0.34
CA ARG A 208 -4.45 -25.56 -0.07
C ARG A 208 -4.65 -25.66 -1.59
N ILE A 209 -4.77 -24.50 -2.26
CA ILE A 209 -5.07 -24.36 -3.69
C ILE A 209 -3.77 -24.46 -4.49
#